data_AF-A0A2A7BEA3-F1
#
_entry.id   AF-A0A2A7BEA3-F1
#
_cell.length_a   1.000
_cell.length_b   1.000
_cell.length_c   1.000
_cell.angle_alpha   90.00
_cell.angle_beta   90.00
_cell.angle_gamma   90.00
#
_symmetry.space_group_name_H-M   'P 1'
#
loop_
_entity.id
_entity.type
_entity.pdbx_description
1 polymer ?
#
loop_
_entity_poly.entity_id
_entity_poly.type
_entity_poly.pdbx_seq_one_letter_code
_entity_poly.pdbx_strand_id
1 'polypeptide(L)'
;MEEYLLSYRLVIAEKPSVGAAYAKVLGATNRQDGYWEGNGYLVSWCMNRYVRRGSKGIALLDESGGYPRLHYVFDVSDTAPRRNALYPDLWQINESLKEPVRSMLAENYGVQSESFGQQLADVAGKLVQS
;
A
#
# COMPACT_ATOMS: atom_id res chain seq x y z
N MET A 1 4.44 -40.47 7.40
CA MET A 1 5.15 -39.60 6.43
C MET A 1 4.73 -38.19 6.81
N GLU A 2 5.48 -37.58 7.73
CA GLU A 2 5.15 -36.26 8.28
C GLU A 2 5.57 -35.19 7.28
N GLU A 3 4.59 -34.42 6.82
CA GLU A 3 4.78 -33.28 5.95
C GLU A 3 5.38 -32.15 6.80
N TYR A 4 6.71 -32.00 6.76
CA TYR A 4 7.41 -30.91 7.44
C TYR A 4 6.98 -29.58 6.84
N LEU A 5 6.03 -28.90 7.49
CA LEU A 5 5.74 -27.49 7.22
C LEU A 5 7.00 -26.68 7.53
N LEU A 6 7.74 -26.31 6.48
CA LEU A 6 8.84 -25.35 6.56
C LEU A 6 8.26 -24.00 7.04
N SER A 7 8.36 -23.73 8.34
CA SER A 7 7.95 -22.46 8.94
C SER A 7 8.98 -21.39 8.61
N TYR A 8 8.65 -20.51 7.66
CA TYR A 8 9.44 -19.32 7.34
C TYR A 8 9.01 -18.14 8.20
N ARG A 9 9.98 -17.37 8.69
CA ARG A 9 9.72 -16.05 9.32
C ARG A 9 9.66 -14.98 8.23
N LEU A 10 8.49 -14.34 8.08
CA LEU A 10 8.23 -13.31 7.08
C LEU A 10 8.79 -11.94 7.52
N VAL A 11 9.51 -11.28 6.61
CA VAL A 11 9.99 -9.89 6.75
C VAL A 11 9.49 -9.10 5.54
N ILE A 12 8.74 -8.02 5.77
CA ILE A 12 8.23 -7.14 4.71
C ILE A 12 9.07 -5.87 4.66
N ALA A 13 9.62 -5.58 3.49
CA ALA A 13 10.35 -4.36 3.20
C ALA A 13 9.52 -3.43 2.29
N GLU A 14 9.75 -2.13 2.43
CA GLU A 14 9.02 -1.08 1.71
C GLU A 14 9.33 -1.01 0.21
N LYS A 15 10.50 -1.50 -0.22
CA LYS A 15 10.97 -1.44 -1.60
C LYS A 15 12.05 -2.50 -1.89
N PRO A 16 12.24 -2.90 -3.18
CA PRO A 16 13.17 -3.96 -3.58
C PRO A 16 14.58 -3.89 -3.00
N SER A 17 15.17 -2.70 -2.99
CA SER A 17 16.55 -2.52 -2.53
C SER A 17 16.72 -2.76 -1.03
N VAL A 18 15.71 -2.40 -0.23
CA VAL A 18 15.71 -2.61 1.23
C VAL A 18 15.47 -4.09 1.55
N GLY A 19 14.55 -4.73 0.83
CA GLY A 19 14.33 -6.18 0.94
C GLY A 19 15.59 -7.00 0.62
N ALA A 20 16.33 -6.63 -0.43
CA ALA A 20 17.60 -7.28 -0.76
C ALA A 20 18.68 -7.09 0.32
N ALA A 21 18.74 -5.93 0.97
CA ALA A 21 19.69 -5.68 2.06
C ALA A 21 19.39 -6.58 3.27
N TYR A 22 18.13 -6.70 3.68
CA TYR A 22 17.71 -7.59 4.77
C TYR A 22 17.93 -9.06 4.43
N ALA A 23 17.59 -9.48 3.20
CA ALA A 23 17.79 -10.84 2.73
C ALA A 23 19.25 -11.30 2.85
N LYS A 24 20.19 -10.43 2.47
CA LYS A 24 21.63 -10.68 2.60
C LYS A 24 22.06 -10.88 4.06
N VAL A 25 21.56 -10.04 4.98
CA VAL A 25 21.88 -10.13 6.41
C VAL A 25 21.29 -11.39 7.04
N LEU A 26 20.07 -11.77 6.64
CA LEU A 26 19.34 -12.90 7.21
C LEU A 26 19.71 -14.26 6.60
N GLY A 27 20.55 -14.30 5.57
CA GLY A 27 20.88 -15.53 4.86
C GLY A 27 19.75 -16.05 3.95
N ALA A 28 18.78 -15.19 3.61
CA ALA A 28 17.77 -15.48 2.59
C ALA A 28 18.38 -15.22 1.21
N THR A 29 19.27 -16.09 0.75
CA THR A 29 20.07 -15.85 -0.47
C THR A 29 19.44 -16.39 -1.74
N ASN A 30 18.35 -17.17 -1.64
CA ASN A 30 17.65 -17.67 -2.81
C ASN A 30 16.70 -16.58 -3.33
N ARG A 31 17.10 -15.93 -4.41
CA ARG A 31 16.30 -14.87 -5.03
C ARG A 31 15.14 -15.48 -5.83
N GLN A 32 13.95 -14.98 -5.56
CA GLN A 32 12.73 -15.32 -6.29
C GLN A 32 12.15 -14.04 -6.92
N ASP A 33 11.02 -14.17 -7.62
CA ASP A 33 10.29 -13.01 -8.16
C ASP A 33 9.47 -12.35 -7.02
N GLY A 34 9.89 -11.18 -6.57
CA GLY A 34 9.20 -10.37 -5.55
C GLY A 34 9.60 -10.63 -4.09
N TYR A 35 10.45 -11.62 -3.82
CA TYR A 35 10.96 -11.93 -2.49
C TYR A 35 12.30 -12.69 -2.55
N TRP A 36 13.00 -12.79 -1.41
CA TRP A 36 14.13 -13.70 -1.19
C TRP A 36 13.75 -14.72 -0.12
N GLU A 37 14.23 -15.95 -0.25
CA GLU A 37 14.05 -17.02 0.75
C GLU A 37 15.38 -17.67 1.12
N GLY A 38 15.43 -18.31 2.29
CA GLY A 38 16.60 -19.04 2.77
C GLY A 38 16.85 -18.82 4.25
N ASN A 39 17.60 -19.73 4.88
CA ASN A 39 17.90 -19.70 6.31
C ASN A 39 16.65 -19.60 7.22
N GLY A 40 15.49 -20.12 6.77
CA GLY A 40 14.22 -20.02 7.50
C GLY A 40 13.54 -18.64 7.44
N TYR A 41 14.00 -17.74 6.57
CA TYR A 41 13.41 -16.41 6.36
C TYR A 41 12.82 -16.26 4.95
N LEU A 42 11.70 -15.52 4.87
CA LEU A 42 11.11 -15.04 3.62
C LEU A 42 11.10 -13.51 3.68
N VAL A 43 11.87 -12.84 2.84
CA VAL A 43 12.01 -11.38 2.79
C VAL A 43 11.36 -10.85 1.53
N SER A 44 10.22 -10.19 1.63
CA SER A 44 9.43 -9.69 0.48
C SER A 44 9.40 -8.16 0.43
N TRP A 45 9.20 -7.59 -0.75
CA TRP A 45 9.09 -6.14 -0.93
C TRP A 45 7.95 -5.78 -1.88
N CYS A 46 7.06 -4.91 -1.41
CA CYS A 46 5.80 -4.58 -2.06
C CYS A 46 4.95 -5.83 -2.42
N MET A 47 3.70 -5.61 -2.82
CA MET A 47 2.73 -6.70 -3.01
C MET A 47 3.02 -7.63 -4.22
N ASN A 48 4.16 -7.45 -4.90
CA ASN A 48 4.55 -8.13 -6.14
C ASN A 48 3.44 -8.15 -7.21
N ARG A 49 2.95 -6.94 -7.55
CA ARG A 49 1.89 -6.70 -8.52
C ARG A 49 2.39 -5.80 -9.64
N TYR A 50 1.77 -5.86 -10.80
CA TYR A 50 2.02 -4.94 -11.92
C TYR A 50 0.73 -4.23 -12.33
N VAL A 51 0.84 -3.01 -12.85
CA VAL A 51 -0.31 -2.27 -13.39
C VAL A 51 -0.71 -2.88 -14.73
N ARG A 52 -2.00 -3.19 -14.91
CA ARG A 52 -2.51 -3.74 -16.17
C ARG A 52 -2.33 -2.73 -17.30
N ARG A 53 -2.01 -3.24 -18.49
CA ARG A 53 -1.90 -2.39 -19.68
C ARG A 53 -3.24 -1.70 -19.95
N GLY A 54 -3.21 -0.38 -20.13
CA GLY A 54 -4.41 0.43 -20.40
C GLY A 54 -5.08 1.01 -19.15
N SER A 55 -4.66 0.64 -17.94
CA SER A 55 -5.12 1.29 -16.72
C SER A 55 -4.71 2.76 -16.68
N LYS A 56 -5.58 3.60 -16.11
CA LYS A 56 -5.40 5.05 -16.03
C LYS A 56 -5.15 5.46 -14.59
N GLY A 57 -3.95 5.97 -14.32
CA GLY A 57 -3.58 6.46 -12.99
C GLY A 57 -3.86 7.95 -12.83
N ILE A 58 -3.92 8.39 -11.59
CA ILE A 58 -3.96 9.81 -11.23
C ILE A 58 -2.51 10.30 -11.15
N ALA A 59 -2.18 11.35 -11.91
CA ALA A 59 -0.86 11.96 -11.89
C ALA A 59 -0.71 12.84 -10.64
N LEU A 60 0.40 12.66 -9.92
CA LEU A 60 0.81 13.50 -8.80
C LEU A 60 2.05 14.29 -9.20
N LEU A 61 2.00 15.60 -9.04
CA LEU A 61 3.15 16.48 -9.27
C LEU A 61 3.92 16.65 -7.96
N ASP A 62 5.20 16.30 -7.98
CA ASP A 62 6.14 16.49 -6.88
C ASP A 62 7.15 17.58 -7.24
N GLU A 63 7.04 18.74 -6.61
CA GLU A 63 7.95 19.88 -6.77
C GLU A 63 8.87 20.06 -5.56
N SER A 64 8.91 19.09 -4.63
CA SER A 64 9.70 19.22 -3.39
C SER A 64 11.21 19.25 -3.60
N GLY A 65 11.69 18.74 -4.75
CA GLY A 65 13.10 18.76 -5.14
C GLY A 65 13.45 19.91 -6.08
N GLY A 66 14.74 20.02 -6.43
CA GLY A 66 15.21 21.03 -7.40
C GLY A 66 14.69 20.86 -8.84
N TYR A 67 13.92 19.79 -9.12
CA TYR A 67 13.30 19.52 -10.41
C TYR A 67 11.94 18.83 -10.19
N PRO A 68 10.87 19.27 -10.87
CA PRO A 68 9.54 18.68 -10.74
C PRO A 68 9.52 17.25 -11.28
N ARG A 69 8.78 16.36 -10.60
CA ARG A 69 8.59 14.95 -10.95
C ARG A 69 7.11 14.61 -11.04
N LEU A 70 6.79 13.66 -11.92
CA LEU A 70 5.47 13.08 -12.00
C LEU A 70 5.48 11.67 -11.42
N HIS A 71 4.62 11.45 -10.45
CA HIS A 71 4.25 10.14 -9.94
C HIS A 71 2.86 9.77 -10.41
N TYR A 72 2.54 8.47 -10.38
CA TYR A 72 1.21 7.99 -10.72
C TYR A 72 0.72 7.05 -9.63
N VAL A 73 -0.52 7.25 -9.21
CA VAL A 73 -1.23 6.34 -8.31
C VAL A 73 -2.29 5.60 -9.12
N PHE A 74 -2.35 4.29 -8.92
CA PHE A 74 -3.32 3.40 -9.54
C PHE A 74 -4.14 2.72 -8.46
N ASP A 75 -5.39 2.39 -8.78
CA ASP A 75 -6.21 1.60 -7.87
C ASP A 75 -5.60 0.19 -7.72
N VAL A 76 -5.82 -0.46 -6.57
CA VAL A 76 -5.34 -1.84 -6.37
C VAL A 76 -5.99 -2.79 -7.40
N SER A 77 -7.24 -2.54 -7.79
CA SER A 77 -7.95 -3.30 -8.82
C SER A 77 -7.34 -3.17 -10.22
N ASP A 78 -6.64 -2.07 -10.51
CA ASP A 78 -5.88 -1.88 -11.75
C ASP A 78 -4.62 -2.75 -11.81
N THR A 79 -4.24 -3.36 -10.69
CA THR A 79 -3.04 -4.17 -10.60
C THR A 79 -3.35 -5.67 -10.69
N ALA A 80 -2.50 -6.40 -11.38
CA ALA A 80 -2.55 -7.85 -11.46
C ALA A 80 -1.39 -8.48 -10.66
N PRO A 81 -1.65 -9.62 -9.99
CA PRO A 81 -0.62 -10.32 -9.24
C PRO A 81 0.44 -10.93 -10.17
N ARG A 82 1.69 -10.95 -9.73
CA ARG A 82 2.72 -11.87 -10.24
C ARG A 82 2.76 -13.16 -9.41
N ARG A 83 3.67 -14.08 -9.72
CA ARG A 83 3.90 -15.28 -8.92
C ARG A 83 4.26 -14.86 -7.49
N ASN A 84 3.55 -15.39 -6.48
CA ASN A 84 3.72 -15.03 -5.06
C ASN A 84 3.33 -13.58 -4.71
N ALA A 85 2.41 -12.97 -5.46
CA ALA A 85 1.83 -11.69 -5.10
C ALA A 85 1.05 -11.76 -3.78
N LEU A 86 1.14 -10.70 -3.00
CA LEU A 86 0.31 -10.49 -1.83
C LEU A 86 -1.02 -9.86 -2.26
N TYR A 87 -2.08 -10.25 -1.56
CA TYR A 87 -3.39 -9.64 -1.67
C TYR A 87 -3.59 -8.75 -0.45
N PRO A 88 -3.65 -7.42 -0.61
CA PRO A 88 -3.99 -6.57 0.51
C PRO A 88 -5.43 -6.80 0.92
N ASP A 89 -5.66 -6.95 2.22
CA ASP A 89 -6.99 -6.81 2.78
C ASP A 89 -7.39 -5.34 2.67
N LEU A 90 -8.31 -5.06 1.75
CA LEU A 90 -8.84 -3.71 1.58
C LEU A 90 -9.83 -3.45 2.71
N TRP A 91 -9.37 -2.67 3.70
CA TRP A 91 -10.24 -2.16 4.73
C TRP A 91 -11.35 -1.31 4.09
N GLN A 92 -12.59 -1.57 4.49
CA GLN A 92 -13.76 -0.81 4.08
C GLN A 92 -14.39 -0.17 5.29
N ILE A 93 -14.89 1.05 5.13
CA ILE A 93 -15.64 1.70 6.19
C ILE A 93 -17.02 1.04 6.30
N ASN A 94 -17.28 0.43 7.45
CA ASN A 94 -18.59 -0.14 7.76
C ASN A 94 -19.58 1.00 8.03
N GLU A 95 -20.86 0.77 7.71
CA GLU A 95 -21.93 1.76 7.99
C GLU A 95 -21.96 2.19 9.46
N SER A 96 -21.72 1.26 10.39
CA SER A 96 -21.68 1.55 11.83
C SER A 96 -20.56 2.50 12.24
N LEU A 97 -19.49 2.59 11.45
CA LEU A 97 -18.35 3.47 11.72
C LEU A 97 -18.53 4.86 11.09
N LYS A 98 -19.51 5.05 10.20
CA LYS A 98 -19.68 6.33 9.52
C LYS A 98 -20.05 7.45 10.49
N GLU A 99 -21.07 7.29 11.32
CA GLU A 99 -21.50 8.36 12.24
C GLU A 99 -20.41 8.80 13.24
N PRO A 100 -19.65 7.88 13.88
CA PRO A 100 -18.50 8.26 14.69
C PRO A 100 -17.46 9.07 13.90
N VAL A 101 -17.13 8.65 12.67
CA VAL A 101 -16.15 9.36 11.84
C VAL A 101 -16.69 10.72 11.40
N ARG A 102 -17.95 10.80 10.98
CA ARG A 102 -18.63 12.06 10.62
C ARG A 102 -18.55 13.08 11.75
N SER A 103 -18.83 12.65 12.98
CA SER A 103 -18.78 13.50 14.17
C SER A 103 -17.37 14.01 14.44
N MET A 104 -16.38 13.12 14.38
CA MET A 104 -14.96 13.47 14.54
C MET A 104 -14.49 14.46 13.46
N LEU A 105 -14.88 14.26 12.20
CA LEU A 105 -14.52 15.17 11.11
C LEU A 105 -15.15 16.55 11.28
N ALA A 106 -16.40 16.61 11.73
CA ALA A 106 -17.08 17.85 12.03
C ALA A 106 -16.42 18.62 13.18
N GLU A 107 -16.03 17.92 14.24
CA GLU A 107 -15.36 18.53 15.40
C GLU A 107 -13.96 19.05 15.04
N ASN A 108 -13.12 18.22 14.40
CA ASN A 108 -11.72 18.56 14.15
C ASN A 108 -11.51 19.51 12.97
N TYR A 109 -12.36 19.41 11.94
CA TYR A 109 -12.20 20.17 10.70
C TYR A 109 -13.34 21.14 10.45
N GLY A 110 -14.41 21.16 11.26
CA GLY A 110 -15.53 22.08 11.10
C GLY A 110 -16.27 21.88 9.77
N VAL A 111 -16.40 20.65 9.29
CA VAL A 111 -17.09 20.32 8.03
C VAL A 111 -18.31 19.44 8.30
N GLN A 112 -19.43 19.78 7.68
CA GLN A 112 -20.65 18.97 7.72
C GLN A 112 -21.34 19.02 6.35
N SER A 113 -21.71 17.84 5.86
CA SER A 113 -22.29 17.67 4.52
C SER A 113 -23.27 16.51 4.56
N GLU A 114 -24.31 16.51 3.73
CA GLU A 114 -25.33 15.44 3.76
C GLU A 114 -24.72 14.06 3.46
N SER A 115 -23.92 13.98 2.40
CA SER A 115 -23.18 12.77 2.04
C SER A 115 -21.85 12.66 2.78
N PHE A 116 -21.53 11.46 3.28
CA PHE A 116 -20.24 11.17 3.89
C PHE A 116 -19.07 11.40 2.92
N GLY A 117 -19.25 11.04 1.65
CA GLY A 117 -18.24 11.28 0.61
C GLY A 117 -17.99 12.77 0.38
N GLN A 118 -19.05 13.59 0.42
CA GLN A 118 -18.91 15.04 0.30
C GLN A 118 -18.19 15.62 1.52
N GLN A 119 -18.50 15.16 2.72
CA GLN A 119 -17.81 15.61 3.93
C GLN A 119 -16.31 15.32 3.86
N LEU A 120 -15.90 14.13 3.38
CA LEU A 120 -14.49 13.81 3.15
C LEU A 120 -13.84 14.74 2.11
N ALA A 121 -14.53 15.05 1.02
CA ALA A 121 -14.05 15.98 0.01
C ALA A 121 -13.86 17.39 0.58
N ASP A 122 -14.78 17.84 1.44
CA ASP A 122 -14.70 19.15 2.08
C ASP A 122 -13.52 19.25 3.06
N VAL A 123 -13.19 18.16 3.78
CA VAL A 123 -11.94 18.08 4.58
C VAL A 123 -10.73 18.28 3.69
N ALA A 124 -10.65 17.54 2.57
CA ALA A 124 -9.52 17.63 1.65
C ALA A 124 -9.37 19.06 1.09
N GLY A 125 -10.48 19.72 0.74
CA GLY A 125 -10.48 21.12 0.32
C GLY A 125 -9.92 22.08 1.37
N LYS A 126 -10.26 21.87 2.65
CA LYS A 126 -9.71 22.68 3.75
C LYS A 126 -8.21 22.47 3.94
N LEU A 127 -7.74 21.22 3.89
CA LEU A 127 -6.31 20.90 4.09
C LEU A 127 -5.38 21.45 3.01
N VAL A 128 -5.90 21.70 1.80
CA VAL A 128 -5.12 22.33 0.72
C VAL A 128 -4.95 23.84 0.95
N GLN A 129 -5.86 24.47 1.71
CA GLN A 129 -5.83 25.91 2.00
C GLN A 129 -5.06 26.27 3.28
N SER A 130 -4.70 25.29 4.10
CA SER A 130 -3.95 25.44 5.35
C SER A 130 -2.45 25.28 5.16
#